data_AF-A0A0S8G3T3-F1
#
_entry.id   AF-A0A0S8G3T3-F1
#
_cell.length_a   1.000
_cell.length_b   1.000
_cell.length_c   1.000
_cell.angle_alpha   90.00
_cell.angle_beta   90.00
_cell.angle_gamma   90.00
#
_symmetry.space_group_name_H-M   'P 1'
#
loop_
_entity.id
_entity.type
_entity.pdbx_description
1 polymer ?
#
loop_
_entity_poly.entity_id
_entity_poly.type
_entity_poly.pdbx_seq_one_letter_code
_entity_poly.pdbx_strand_id
1 'polypeptide(L)'
;MKRYWLEKFLDRIADRGRDLLHMLTEGAALPRLGSLCRALLSGVGEATGTALSREVLRAYERMDHEGRMAFFQMLAVEFGPDPSAIRAATDEYLRSNDPKALLRLMAVVEPPRQELFRRINMAPNGTAALVAMRAELLGLLAQHPQLKVVDVDMKHLFAS
;
A
#
# COMPACT_ATOMS: atom_id res chain seq x y z
N MET A 1 -25.76 -37.52 1.50
CA MET A 1 -25.01 -36.48 0.75
C MET A 1 -25.26 -35.04 1.22
N LYS A 2 -26.42 -34.68 1.80
CA LYS A 2 -26.73 -33.29 2.22
C LYS A 2 -26.08 -32.80 3.54
N ARG A 3 -25.57 -33.69 4.40
CA ARG A 3 -25.04 -33.32 5.74
C ARG A 3 -23.61 -32.76 5.72
N TYR A 4 -22.78 -33.26 4.80
CA TYR A 4 -21.38 -32.85 4.63
C TYR A 4 -21.20 -31.41 4.10
N TRP A 5 -22.21 -30.87 3.40
CA TRP A 5 -22.19 -29.48 2.91
C TRP A 5 -22.46 -28.48 4.03
N LEU A 6 -23.34 -28.81 4.99
CA LEU A 6 -23.65 -27.97 6.15
C LEU A 6 -22.49 -27.92 7.14
N GLU A 7 -21.82 -29.05 7.40
CA GLU A 7 -20.62 -29.10 8.23
C GLU A 7 -19.49 -28.26 7.63
N LYS A 8 -19.19 -28.41 6.32
CA LYS A 8 -18.21 -27.56 5.62
C LYS A 8 -18.59 -26.07 5.57
N PHE A 9 -19.88 -25.75 5.56
CA PHE A 9 -20.35 -24.37 5.57
C PHE A 9 -20.20 -23.73 6.95
N LEU A 10 -20.54 -24.46 8.01
CA LEU A 10 -20.34 -24.04 9.39
C LEU A 10 -18.85 -23.95 9.76
N ASP A 11 -18.02 -24.88 9.28
CA ASP A 11 -16.57 -24.82 9.43
C ASP A 11 -15.99 -23.58 8.74
N ARG A 12 -16.43 -23.24 7.51
CA ARG A 12 -16.00 -22.01 6.83
C ARG A 12 -16.45 -20.72 7.54
N ILE A 13 -17.59 -20.74 8.22
CA ILE A 13 -18.08 -19.60 9.02
C ILE A 13 -17.27 -19.50 10.33
N ALA A 14 -17.00 -20.62 10.98
CA ALA A 14 -16.18 -20.68 12.19
C ALA A 14 -14.72 -20.30 11.90
N ASP A 15 -14.15 -20.72 10.77
CA ASP A 15 -12.81 -20.36 10.29
C ASP A 15 -12.73 -18.86 10.01
N ARG A 16 -13.71 -18.30 9.28
CA ARG A 16 -13.78 -16.85 9.07
C ARG A 16 -14.00 -16.08 10.37
N GLY A 17 -14.77 -16.63 11.30
CA GLY A 17 -14.97 -16.06 12.64
C GLY A 17 -13.70 -16.06 13.47
N ARG A 18 -12.88 -17.11 13.40
CA ARG A 18 -11.56 -17.20 14.04
C ARG A 18 -10.55 -16.27 13.41
N ASP A 19 -10.52 -16.14 12.09
CA ASP A 19 -9.65 -15.18 11.38
C ASP A 19 -10.04 -13.73 11.71
N LEU A 20 -11.35 -13.43 11.79
CA LEU A 20 -11.85 -12.14 12.28
C LEU A 20 -11.49 -11.89 13.74
N LEU A 21 -11.57 -12.90 14.60
CA LEU A 21 -11.21 -12.78 16.01
C LEU A 21 -9.68 -12.61 16.20
N HIS A 22 -8.86 -13.28 15.39
CA HIS A 22 -7.40 -13.10 15.36
C HIS A 22 -6.98 -11.75 14.78
N MET A 23 -7.75 -11.17 13.85
CA MET A 23 -7.54 -9.80 13.38
C MET A 23 -7.92 -8.73 14.41
N LEU A 24 -8.67 -9.09 15.44
CA LEU A 24 -9.11 -8.21 16.52
C LEU A 24 -8.22 -8.30 17.77
N THR A 25 -7.30 -9.27 17.83
CA THR A 25 -6.32 -9.42 18.92
C THR A 25 -4.94 -8.96 18.46
N GLU A 26 -4.38 -8.00 19.19
CA GLU A 26 -3.11 -7.29 18.99
C GLU A 26 -2.00 -8.13 18.31
N GLY A 27 -1.62 -7.72 17.08
CA GLY A 27 -0.59 -8.37 16.25
C GLY A 27 -0.83 -8.26 14.74
N ALA A 28 -2.07 -8.00 14.30
CA ALA A 28 -2.46 -8.00 12.88
C ALA A 28 -2.62 -6.61 12.22
N ALA A 29 -2.22 -5.53 12.91
CA ALA A 29 -2.48 -4.16 12.43
C ALA A 29 -1.77 -3.84 11.10
N LEU A 30 -0.47 -4.14 11.00
CA LEU A 30 0.32 -3.88 9.80
C LEU A 30 -0.11 -4.74 8.60
N PRO A 31 -0.29 -6.08 8.72
CA PRO A 31 -0.81 -6.89 7.62
C PRO A 31 -2.19 -6.43 7.12
N ARG A 32 -3.06 -5.99 8.03
CA ARG A 32 -4.37 -5.44 7.69
C ARG A 32 -4.24 -4.12 6.94
N LEU A 33 -3.39 -3.20 7.39
CA LEU A 33 -3.11 -1.95 6.70
C LEU A 33 -2.52 -2.20 5.30
N GLY A 34 -1.56 -3.11 5.16
CA GLY A 34 -1.03 -3.50 3.85
C GLY A 34 -2.10 -4.05 2.91
N SER A 35 -3.05 -4.82 3.44
CA SER A 35 -4.20 -5.32 2.66
C SER A 35 -5.15 -4.21 2.23
N LEU A 36 -5.39 -3.21 3.08
CA LEU A 36 -6.15 -2.00 2.72
C LEU A 36 -5.44 -1.20 1.62
N CYS A 37 -4.12 -1.01 1.70
CA CYS A 37 -3.34 -0.34 0.67
C CYS A 37 -3.41 -1.07 -0.68
N ARG A 38 -3.30 -2.41 -0.68
CA ARG A 38 -3.46 -3.23 -1.91
C ARG A 38 -4.86 -3.14 -2.49
N ALA A 39 -5.90 -3.21 -1.65
CA ALA A 39 -7.28 -3.03 -2.09
C ALA A 39 -7.53 -1.62 -2.65
N LEU A 40 -6.93 -0.61 -2.03
CA LEU A 40 -7.01 0.77 -2.52
C LEU A 40 -6.35 0.90 -3.89
N LEU A 41 -5.21 0.24 -4.15
CA LEU A 41 -4.54 0.22 -5.45
C LEU A 41 -5.28 -0.59 -6.53
N SER A 42 -6.02 -1.64 -6.17
CA SER A 42 -6.74 -2.45 -7.17
C SER A 42 -7.96 -1.76 -7.77
N GLY A 43 -8.46 -0.67 -7.17
CA GLY A 43 -9.42 0.24 -7.82
C GLY A 43 -10.85 -0.28 -7.98
N VAL A 44 -11.38 -1.00 -7.00
CA VAL A 44 -12.80 -1.41 -7.04
C VAL A 44 -13.69 -0.20 -6.70
N GLY A 45 -14.22 0.51 -7.71
CA GLY A 45 -15.31 1.51 -7.61
C GLY A 45 -15.01 2.85 -6.90
N GLU A 46 -15.45 3.98 -7.45
CA GLU A 46 -15.20 5.34 -6.91
C GLU A 46 -15.76 5.55 -5.49
N ALA A 47 -16.99 5.08 -5.21
CA ALA A 47 -17.60 5.18 -3.88
C ALA A 47 -16.84 4.36 -2.81
N THR A 48 -16.21 3.27 -3.24
CA THR A 48 -15.40 2.40 -2.39
C THR A 48 -13.98 2.98 -2.22
N GLY A 49 -13.47 3.74 -3.20
CA GLY A 49 -12.17 4.40 -3.15
C GLY A 49 -12.02 5.37 -1.98
N THR A 50 -12.92 6.35 -1.86
CA THR A 50 -12.86 7.34 -0.76
C THR A 50 -13.05 6.70 0.62
N ALA A 51 -13.92 5.67 0.72
CA ALA A 51 -14.10 4.91 1.94
C ALA A 51 -12.82 4.14 2.34
N LEU A 52 -12.18 3.47 1.38
CA LEU A 52 -10.91 2.78 1.60
C LEU A 52 -9.79 3.74 1.99
N SER A 53 -9.68 4.91 1.34
CA SER A 53 -8.70 5.94 1.70
C SER A 53 -8.85 6.39 3.15
N ARG A 54 -10.09 6.60 3.62
CA ARG A 54 -10.37 6.94 5.02
C ARG A 54 -9.97 5.82 5.99
N GLU A 55 -10.23 4.57 5.63
CA GLU A 55 -9.87 3.42 6.48
C GLU A 55 -8.36 3.19 6.53
N VAL A 56 -7.62 3.45 5.44
CA VAL A 56 -6.14 3.46 5.44
C VAL A 56 -5.61 4.51 6.43
N LEU A 57 -6.10 5.75 6.36
CA LEU A 57 -5.66 6.82 7.26
C LEU A 57 -5.99 6.50 8.72
N ARG A 58 -7.22 6.03 9.01
CA ARG A 58 -7.62 5.64 10.37
C ARG A 58 -6.79 4.50 10.93
N ALA A 59 -6.47 3.51 10.09
CA ALA A 59 -5.64 2.39 10.50
C ALA A 59 -4.21 2.86 10.82
N TYR A 60 -3.64 3.75 10.00
CA TYR A 60 -2.33 4.37 10.27
C TYR A 60 -2.34 5.21 11.56
N GLU A 61 -3.33 6.06 11.76
CA GLU A 61 -3.43 6.95 12.94
C GLU A 61 -3.49 6.18 14.26
N ARG A 62 -4.08 4.98 14.26
CA ARG A 62 -4.17 4.09 15.44
C ARG A 62 -2.86 3.35 15.75
N MET A 63 -1.90 3.34 14.84
CA MET A 63 -0.60 2.72 15.10
C MET A 63 0.22 3.59 16.04
N ASP A 64 0.99 2.92 16.90
CA ASP A 64 2.04 3.53 17.70
C ASP A 64 3.28 3.83 16.85
N HIS A 65 4.33 4.36 17.49
CA HIS A 65 5.55 4.74 16.80
C HIS A 65 6.21 3.57 16.04
N GLU A 66 6.29 2.39 16.66
CA GLU A 66 6.88 1.20 16.04
C GLU A 66 6.06 0.72 14.85
N GLY A 67 4.72 0.70 14.99
CA GLY A 67 3.81 0.34 13.91
C GLY A 67 3.91 1.29 12.71
N ARG A 68 3.99 2.60 12.95
CA ARG A 68 4.15 3.60 11.88
C ARG A 68 5.51 3.47 11.17
N MET A 69 6.58 3.23 11.92
CA MET A 69 7.89 2.93 11.35
C MET A 69 7.84 1.66 10.47
N ALA A 70 7.21 0.59 10.95
CA ALA A 70 7.05 -0.64 10.19
C ALA A 70 6.18 -0.44 8.94
N PHE A 71 5.18 0.44 8.99
CA PHE A 71 4.42 0.85 7.81
C PHE A 71 5.30 1.54 6.75
N PHE A 72 6.18 2.47 7.14
CA PHE A 72 7.12 3.08 6.20
C PHE A 72 8.10 2.06 5.60
N GLN A 73 8.56 1.10 6.40
CA GLN A 73 9.41 0.00 5.90
C GLN A 73 8.66 -0.86 4.88
N MET A 74 7.40 -1.21 5.17
CA MET A 74 6.53 -1.93 4.23
C MET A 74 6.34 -1.12 2.93
N LEU A 75 6.11 0.20 2.99
CA LEU A 75 6.02 1.04 1.78
C LEU A 75 7.31 1.04 0.95
N ALA A 76 8.47 1.05 1.61
CA ALA A 76 9.76 1.03 0.93
C ALA A 76 10.02 -0.31 0.21
N VAL A 77 9.61 -1.43 0.82
CA VAL A 77 9.91 -2.79 0.35
C VAL A 77 8.80 -3.36 -0.55
N GLU A 78 7.55 -3.35 -0.09
CA GLU A 78 6.42 -4.00 -0.78
C GLU A 78 5.73 -3.11 -1.81
N PHE A 79 5.83 -1.78 -1.65
CA PHE A 79 5.20 -0.81 -2.56
C PHE A 79 6.23 -0.05 -3.40
N GLY A 80 7.37 -0.69 -3.66
CA GLY A 80 8.37 -0.26 -4.63
C GLY A 80 8.17 -0.86 -6.02
N PRO A 81 8.97 -0.42 -6.99
CA PRO A 81 8.85 -0.91 -8.35
C PRO A 81 9.41 -2.34 -8.41
N ASP A 82 8.82 -3.20 -9.23
CA ASP A 82 9.24 -4.61 -9.36
C ASP A 82 10.56 -4.72 -10.14
N PRO A 83 11.68 -5.13 -9.50
CA PRO A 83 12.97 -5.20 -10.17
C PRO A 83 12.98 -6.15 -11.38
N SER A 84 12.14 -7.18 -11.39
CA SER A 84 12.03 -8.12 -12.50
C SER A 84 11.31 -7.48 -13.70
N ALA A 85 10.23 -6.73 -13.45
CA ALA A 85 9.53 -5.96 -14.47
C ALA A 85 10.42 -4.85 -15.07
N ILE A 86 11.20 -4.15 -14.24
CA ILE A 86 12.16 -3.14 -14.70
C ILE A 86 13.19 -3.76 -15.64
N ARG A 87 13.79 -4.90 -15.26
CA ARG A 87 14.79 -5.59 -16.09
C ARG A 87 14.21 -5.97 -17.44
N ALA A 88 13.03 -6.60 -17.45
CA ALA A 88 12.37 -7.02 -18.69
C ALA A 88 12.05 -5.83 -19.62
N ALA A 89 11.51 -4.74 -19.07
CA ALA A 89 11.19 -3.54 -19.86
C ALA A 89 12.46 -2.82 -20.36
N THR A 90 13.53 -2.83 -19.57
CA THR A 90 14.84 -2.27 -19.96
C THR A 90 15.42 -3.04 -21.14
N ASP A 91 15.46 -4.38 -21.05
CA ASP A 91 15.97 -5.24 -22.12
C ASP A 91 15.18 -5.08 -23.42
N GLU A 92 13.85 -4.91 -23.31
CA GLU A 92 12.99 -4.63 -24.44
C GLU A 92 13.32 -3.29 -25.10
N TYR A 93 13.46 -2.23 -24.30
CA TYR A 93 13.79 -0.90 -24.80
C TYR A 93 15.19 -0.87 -25.44
N LEU A 94 16.20 -1.46 -24.81
CA LEU A 94 17.57 -1.50 -25.34
C LEU A 94 17.67 -2.24 -26.68
N ARG A 95 16.85 -3.28 -26.89
CA ARG A 95 16.83 -4.05 -28.14
C ARG A 95 16.10 -3.35 -29.27
N SER A 96 15.00 -2.68 -28.96
CA SER A 96 14.07 -2.13 -29.96
C SER A 96 14.29 -0.65 -30.25
N ASN A 97 14.74 0.11 -29.26
CA ASN A 97 14.71 1.57 -29.22
C ASN A 97 13.33 2.17 -29.57
N ASP A 98 12.26 1.40 -29.36
CA ASP A 98 10.88 1.78 -29.69
C ASP A 98 10.34 2.74 -28.61
N PRO A 99 9.78 3.92 -28.99
CA PRO A 99 9.06 4.79 -28.06
C PRO A 99 7.99 4.07 -27.22
N LYS A 100 7.32 3.04 -27.74
CA LYS A 100 6.35 2.25 -26.94
C LYS A 100 7.02 1.41 -25.84
N ALA A 101 8.22 0.89 -26.11
CA ALA A 101 9.01 0.18 -25.11
C ALA A 101 9.53 1.16 -24.03
N LEU A 102 9.90 2.39 -24.42
CA LEU A 102 10.23 3.45 -23.47
C LEU A 102 9.04 3.80 -22.56
N LEU A 103 7.83 3.94 -23.12
CA LEU A 103 6.62 4.19 -22.30
C LEU A 103 6.34 3.06 -21.30
N ARG A 104 6.56 1.79 -21.69
CA ARG A 104 6.46 0.65 -20.77
C ARG A 104 7.50 0.73 -19.66
N LEU A 105 8.74 1.05 -19.99
CA LEU A 105 9.82 1.23 -19.01
C LEU A 105 9.46 2.34 -18.02
N MET A 106 9.01 3.50 -18.49
CA MET A 106 8.56 4.62 -17.65
C MET A 106 7.44 4.20 -16.69
N ALA A 107 6.49 3.37 -17.13
CA ALA A 107 5.40 2.91 -16.29
C ALA A 107 5.85 1.95 -15.18
N VAL A 108 6.77 1.02 -15.45
CA VAL A 108 7.20 0.01 -14.46
C VAL A 108 8.21 0.53 -13.44
N VAL A 109 8.89 1.65 -13.74
CA VAL A 109 9.79 2.31 -12.78
C VAL A 109 9.05 3.21 -11.79
N GLU A 110 7.81 3.63 -12.10
CA GLU A 110 6.97 4.36 -11.15
C GLU A 110 6.58 3.42 -9.99
N PRO A 111 6.93 3.74 -8.74
CA PRO A 111 6.64 2.85 -7.63
C PRO A 111 5.15 2.92 -7.27
N PRO A 112 4.48 1.78 -6.98
CA PRO A 112 3.06 1.73 -6.63
C PRO A 112 2.65 2.66 -5.48
N ARG A 113 3.58 3.00 -4.58
CA ARG A 113 3.33 3.95 -3.48
C ARG A 113 2.99 5.37 -3.96
N GLN A 114 3.40 5.82 -5.15
CA GLN A 114 2.99 7.14 -5.66
C GLN A 114 1.48 7.19 -5.91
N GLU A 115 0.95 6.19 -6.61
CA GLU A 115 -0.50 6.07 -6.82
C GLU A 115 -1.24 5.85 -5.49
N LEU A 116 -0.65 5.09 -4.57
CA LEU A 116 -1.24 4.90 -3.24
C LEU A 116 -1.43 6.24 -2.52
N PHE A 117 -0.41 7.11 -2.51
CA PHE A 117 -0.53 8.42 -1.88
C PHE A 117 -1.53 9.32 -2.62
N ARG A 118 -1.57 9.28 -3.97
CA ARG A 118 -2.59 9.99 -4.76
C ARG A 118 -4.00 9.57 -4.35
N ARG A 119 -4.25 8.27 -4.16
CA ARG A 119 -5.55 7.74 -3.70
C ARG A 119 -5.85 8.06 -2.24
N ILE A 120 -4.87 7.97 -1.34
CA ILE A 120 -5.04 8.39 0.07
C ILE A 120 -5.47 9.86 0.12
N ASN A 121 -4.90 10.70 -0.74
CA ASN A 121 -5.22 12.12 -0.82
C ASN A 121 -6.68 12.43 -1.23
N MET A 122 -7.41 11.44 -1.78
CA MET A 122 -8.84 11.59 -2.11
C MET A 122 -9.76 11.53 -0.88
N ALA A 123 -9.25 11.11 0.29
CA ALA A 123 -10.00 11.17 1.54
C ALA A 123 -10.27 12.63 1.97
N PRO A 124 -11.39 12.92 2.67
CA PRO A 124 -11.54 14.18 3.38
C PRO A 124 -10.33 14.44 4.29
N ASN A 125 -9.76 15.64 4.21
CA ASN A 125 -8.51 16.03 4.90
C ASN A 125 -7.25 15.22 4.51
N GLY A 126 -7.26 14.53 3.36
CA GLY A 126 -6.15 13.69 2.89
C GLY A 126 -4.81 14.43 2.83
N THR A 127 -4.79 15.67 2.34
CA THR A 127 -3.56 16.47 2.26
C THR A 127 -2.94 16.69 3.63
N ALA A 128 -3.75 17.10 4.61
CA ALA A 128 -3.27 17.35 5.97
C ALA A 128 -2.72 16.07 6.61
N ALA A 129 -3.39 14.94 6.41
CA ALA A 129 -2.95 13.63 6.90
C ALA A 129 -1.63 13.19 6.27
N LEU A 130 -1.46 13.36 4.94
CA LEU A 130 -0.20 13.03 4.25
C LEU A 130 0.95 13.95 4.67
N VAL A 131 0.68 15.24 4.94
CA VAL A 131 1.69 16.17 5.47
C VAL A 131 2.13 15.74 6.87
N ALA A 132 1.21 15.36 7.75
CA ALA A 132 1.53 14.83 9.07
C ALA A 132 2.34 13.53 9.00
N MET A 133 1.90 12.58 8.16
CA MET A 133 2.62 11.33 7.89
C MET A 133 4.06 11.60 7.38
N ARG A 134 4.25 12.58 6.48
CA ARG A 134 5.58 12.95 6.01
C ARG A 134 6.43 13.57 7.13
N ALA A 135 5.86 14.40 7.99
CA ALA A 135 6.59 14.97 9.12
C ALA A 135 7.12 13.88 10.06
N GLU A 136 6.33 12.84 10.31
CA GLU A 136 6.73 11.66 11.08
C GLU A 136 7.85 10.87 10.37
N LEU A 137 7.72 10.63 9.07
CA LEU A 137 8.76 9.99 8.25
C LEU A 137 10.09 10.75 8.32
N LEU A 138 10.06 12.09 8.21
CA LEU A 138 11.26 12.92 8.28
C LEU A 138 12.01 12.76 9.61
N GLY A 139 11.28 12.59 10.72
CA GLY A 139 11.87 12.31 12.03
C GLY A 139 12.62 10.97 12.11
N LEU A 140 12.25 9.99 11.27
CA LEU A 140 12.84 8.66 11.24
C LEU A 140 14.06 8.54 10.32
N LEU A 141 14.24 9.46 9.36
CA LEU A 141 15.25 9.32 8.30
C LEU A 141 16.70 9.24 8.80
N ALA A 142 17.01 9.89 9.93
CA ALA A 142 18.37 9.87 10.48
C ALA A 142 18.78 8.46 10.94
N GLN A 143 17.84 7.68 11.49
CA GLN A 143 18.07 6.32 11.99
C GLN A 143 17.73 5.25 10.93
N HIS A 144 16.86 5.59 9.97
CA HIS A 144 16.39 4.68 8.93
C HIS A 144 16.55 5.32 7.52
N PRO A 145 17.80 5.51 7.05
CA PRO A 145 18.07 6.16 5.77
C PRO A 145 17.46 5.43 4.56
N GLN A 146 17.21 4.13 4.67
CA GLN A 146 16.52 3.34 3.64
C GLN A 146 15.10 3.84 3.35
N LEU A 147 14.45 4.55 4.31
CA LEU A 147 13.12 5.11 4.11
C LEU A 147 13.12 6.36 3.22
N LYS A 148 14.29 6.86 2.82
CA LYS A 148 14.42 8.04 1.96
C LYS A 148 13.66 7.91 0.64
N VAL A 149 13.58 6.71 0.08
CA VAL A 149 12.83 6.44 -1.15
C VAL A 149 11.33 6.76 -1.01
N VAL A 150 10.77 6.60 0.19
CA VAL A 150 9.37 6.94 0.48
C VAL A 150 9.19 8.47 0.54
N ASP A 151 10.11 9.19 1.19
CA ASP A 151 10.07 10.67 1.27
C ASP A 151 10.20 11.31 -0.12
N VAL A 152 11.04 10.76 -1.00
CA VAL A 152 11.17 11.25 -2.39
C VAL A 152 9.83 11.21 -3.11
N ASP A 153 9.08 10.11 -2.99
CA ASP A 153 7.79 9.97 -3.66
C ASP A 153 6.69 10.82 -3.02
N MET A 154 6.69 10.98 -1.69
CA MET A 154 5.80 11.94 -1.02
C MET A 154 6.11 13.38 -1.44
N LYS A 155 7.39 13.73 -1.58
CA LYS A 155 7.80 15.05 -2.06
C LYS A 155 7.36 15.27 -3.51
N HIS A 156 7.47 14.25 -4.36
CA HIS A 156 6.99 14.32 -5.74
C HIS A 156 5.49 14.59 -5.80
N LEU A 157 4.70 13.87 -5.00
CA LEU A 157 3.26 14.10 -4.88
C LEU A 157 2.93 15.55 -4.49
N PHE A 158 3.63 16.12 -3.52
CA PHE A 158 3.35 17.48 -3.04
C PHE A 158 3.87 18.61 -3.95
N ALA A 159 4.80 18.29 -4.85
CA ALA A 159 5.31 19.24 -5.83
C ALA A 159 4.49 19.28 -7.12
N SER A 160 3.53 18.35 -7.28
CA SER A 160 2.64 18.23 -8.44
C SER A 160 1.37 19.05 -8.26
#